data_AF-A7YXL9-F1
#
_entry.id   AF-A7YXL9-F1
#
_cell.length_a   1.000
_cell.length_b   1.000
_cell.length_c   1.000
_cell.angle_alpha   90.00
_cell.angle_beta   90.00
_cell.angle_gamma   90.00
#
_symmetry.space_group_name_H-M   'P 1'
#
loop_
_entity.id
_entity.type
_entity.pdbx_description
1 polymer ?
#
loop_
_entity_poly.entity_id
_entity_poly.type
_entity_poly.pdbx_seq_one_letter_code
_entity_poly.pdbx_strand_id
1 'polypeptide(L)' 'MGFNELINDKSNPIGYVNTGLREFAIDSRRLIQKCEKPDAKEFKKMASACFIGFCIMGFIGYTIKLVFIPINNIIMGS' A
#
# COMPACT_ATOMS: atom_id res chain seq x y z
N MET A 1 -19.17 15.82 -33.90
CA MET A 1 -17.70 15.66 -33.85
C MET A 1 -17.32 15.57 -32.38
N GLY A 2 -17.04 14.36 -31.90
CA GLY A 2 -17.09 14.01 -30.47
C GLY A 2 -15.74 14.22 -29.77
N PHE A 3 -15.79 14.57 -28.48
CA PHE A 3 -14.63 14.66 -27.57
C PHE A 3 -13.70 13.42 -27.61
N ASN A 4 -14.24 12.25 -28.00
CA ASN A 4 -13.47 11.02 -28.17
C ASN A 4 -12.43 11.07 -29.31
N GLU A 5 -12.68 11.83 -30.39
CA GLU A 5 -11.70 12.02 -31.47
C GLU A 5 -10.61 13.02 -31.06
N LEU A 6 -10.95 14.09 -30.33
CA LEU A 6 -9.96 15.07 -29.80
C LEU A 6 -8.97 14.45 -28.80
N ILE A 7 -9.40 13.43 -28.06
CA ILE A 7 -8.56 12.70 -27.09
C ILE A 7 -7.72 11.59 -27.75
N ASN A 8 -8.11 11.11 -28.94
CA ASN A 8 -7.37 10.10 -29.71
C ASN A 8 -6.51 10.72 -30.82
N ASP A 9 -6.66 12.03 -31.07
CA ASP A 9 -5.89 12.78 -32.05
C ASP A 9 -4.44 12.94 -31.61
N LYS A 10 -3.52 12.22 -32.26
CA LYS A 10 -2.08 12.25 -31.96
C LYS A 10 -1.40 13.57 -32.35
N SER A 11 -2.08 14.46 -33.07
CA SER A 11 -1.56 15.79 -33.46
C SER A 11 -1.69 16.85 -32.36
N ASN A 12 -2.50 16.61 -31.31
CA ASN A 12 -2.64 17.52 -30.18
C ASN A 12 -1.84 17.06 -28.94
N PRO A 13 -1.25 17.99 -28.16
CA PRO A 13 -0.47 17.65 -26.97
C PRO A 13 -1.31 16.89 -25.93
N ILE A 14 -2.61 17.18 -25.85
CA ILE A 14 -3.54 16.51 -24.93
C ILE A 14 -3.81 15.05 -25.35
N GLY A 15 -3.93 14.79 -26.66
CA GLY A 15 -4.14 13.44 -27.19
C GLY A 15 -2.90 12.55 -27.10
N TYR A 16 -1.69 13.12 -27.24
CA TYR A 16 -0.42 12.41 -27.04
C TYR A 16 -0.27 11.92 -25.58
N VAL A 17 -0.51 12.81 -24.61
CA VAL A 17 -0.43 12.47 -23.18
C VAL A 17 -1.48 11.41 -22.81
N ASN A 18 -2.72 11.55 -23.28
CA ASN A 18 -3.77 10.58 -23.00
C ASN A 18 -3.47 9.19 -23.60
N THR A 19 -2.92 9.15 -24.81
CA THR A 19 -2.52 7.88 -25.44
C THR A 19 -1.36 7.23 -24.68
N GLY A 20 -0.36 8.01 -24.25
CA GLY A 20 0.74 7.51 -23.42
C GLY A 20 0.27 6.96 -22.06
N LEU A 21 -0.70 7.61 -21.41
CA LEU A 21 -1.31 7.09 -20.17
C LEU A 21 -2.06 5.77 -20.40
N ARG A 22 -2.77 5.63 -21.53
CA ARG A 22 -3.43 4.36 -21.89
C ARG A 22 -2.41 3.25 -22.14
N GLU A 23 -1.36 3.51 -22.90
CA GLU A 23 -0.31 2.53 -23.17
C GLU A 23 0.42 2.12 -21.88
N PHE A 24 0.76 3.08 -21.02
CA PHE A 24 1.36 2.82 -19.72
C PHE A 24 0.46 1.95 -18.81
N ALA A 25 -0.85 2.21 -18.78
CA ALA A 25 -1.79 1.41 -18.01
C ALA A 25 -1.90 -0.04 -18.53
N ILE A 26 -1.88 -0.22 -19.86
CA ILE A 26 -1.90 -1.54 -20.49
C ILE A 26 -0.60 -2.31 -20.17
N ASP A 27 0.55 -1.66 -20.27
CA ASP A 27 1.84 -2.29 -19.98
C ASP A 27 2.00 -2.60 -18.48
N SER A 28 1.52 -1.71 -17.60
CA SER A 28 1.44 -1.97 -16.16
C SER A 28 0.63 -3.23 -15.86
N ARG A 29 -0.50 -3.43 -16.55
CA ARG A 29 -1.31 -4.63 -16.39
C ARG A 29 -0.58 -5.89 -16.88
N ARG A 30 0.13 -5.81 -18.01
CA ARG A 30 0.94 -6.93 -18.54
C ARG A 30 2.06 -7.32 -17.57
N LEU A 31 2.71 -6.34 -16.95
CA LEU A 31 3.75 -6.57 -15.95
C LEU A 31 3.21 -7.35 -14.74
N ILE A 32 2.09 -6.88 -14.16
CA ILE A 32 1.47 -7.54 -13.00
C ILE A 32 1.02 -8.97 -13.34
N GLN A 33 0.58 -9.23 -14.57
CA GLN A 33 0.21 -10.57 -15.03
C GLN A 33 1.42 -11.49 -15.23
N LYS A 34 2.61 -10.93 -15.50
CA LYS A 34 3.87 -11.68 -15.64
C LYS A 34 4.50 -12.00 -14.28
N CYS A 35 4.20 -11.22 -13.24
CA CYS A 35 4.67 -11.49 -11.89
C CYS A 35 4.08 -12.81 -11.35
N GLU A 36 4.93 -13.62 -10.74
CA GLU A 36 4.51 -14.84 -10.06
C GLU A 36 3.72 -14.46 -8.80
N LYS A 37 2.45 -14.88 -8.74
CA LYS A 37 1.59 -14.62 -7.59
C LYS A 37 1.99 -15.62 -6.49
N PRO A 38 2.22 -15.16 -5.25
CA PRO A 38 2.58 -16.06 -4.15
C PRO A 38 1.47 -17.10 -3.95
N ASP A 39 1.86 -18.35 -3.77
CA ASP A 39 0.91 -19.44 -3.53
C ASP A 39 0.23 -19.28 -2.16
N ALA A 40 -0.94 -19.91 -1.99
CA ALA A 40 -1.69 -19.85 -0.74
C ALA A 40 -0.88 -20.31 0.49
N LYS A 41 0.07 -21.24 0.30
CA LYS A 41 0.96 -21.70 1.38
C LYS A 41 1.98 -20.64 1.79
N GLU A 42 2.58 -19.96 0.83
CA GLU A 42 3.57 -18.91 1.07
C GLU A 42 2.92 -17.70 1.72
N PHE A 43 1.74 -17.30 1.24
CA PHE A 43 0.98 -16.20 1.82
C PHE A 43 0.65 -16.47 3.30
N LYS A 44 0.22 -17.70 3.63
CA LYS A 44 -0.05 -18.08 5.03
C LYS A 44 1.20 -18.02 5.92
N LYS A 45 2.36 -18.43 5.40
CA LYS A 45 3.63 -18.35 6.13
C LYS A 45 4.02 -16.91 6.43
N MET A 46 3.91 -16.02 5.44
CA MET A 46 4.19 -14.59 5.60
C MET A 46 3.19 -13.92 6.55
N ALA A 47 1.89 -14.22 6.39
CA ALA A 47 0.85 -13.69 7.26
C ALA A 47 1.05 -14.12 8.72
N SER A 48 1.42 -15.38 8.96
CA SER A 48 1.73 -15.87 10.31
C SER A 48 2.94 -15.16 10.92
N ALA A 49 4.02 -15.01 10.16
CA ALA A 49 5.21 -14.29 10.62
C ALA A 49 4.90 -12.81 10.96
N CYS A 50 4.17 -12.11 10.09
CA CYS A 50 3.73 -10.74 10.35
C CYS A 50 2.79 -10.64 11.56
N PHE A 51 1.88 -11.60 11.74
CA PHE A 51 0.97 -11.61 12.87
C PHE A 51 1.72 -11.74 14.21
N ILE A 52 2.70 -12.63 14.28
CA ILE A 52 3.54 -12.80 15.47
C ILE A 52 4.32 -11.52 15.76
N GLY A 53 4.92 -10.90 14.73
CA GLY A 53 5.61 -9.61 14.86
C GLY A 53 4.70 -8.50 15.37
N PHE A 54 3.48 -8.41 14.84
CA PHE A 54 2.48 -7.44 15.28
C PHE A 54 2.08 -7.65 16.74
N CYS A 55 1.85 -8.90 17.14
CA CYS A 55 1.53 -9.25 18.53
C CYS A 55 2.66 -8.84 19.50
N ILE A 56 3.92 -9.10 19.15
CA ILE A 56 5.07 -8.75 19.99
C ILE A 56 5.21 -7.23 20.10
N MET A 57 5.18 -6.51 18.98
CA MET A 57 5.31 -5.04 18.98
C MET A 57 4.14 -4.37 19.71
N GLY A 58 2.92 -4.89 19.53
CA GLY A 58 1.73 -4.43 20.23
C GLY A 58 1.80 -4.67 21.73
N PHE A 59 2.24 -5.86 22.16
CA PHE A 59 2.32 -6.22 23.58
C PHE A 59 3.41 -5.42 24.31
N ILE A 60 4.57 -5.24 23.69
CA ILE A 60 5.66 -4.41 24.23
C ILE A 60 5.16 -2.96 24.39
N GLY A 61 4.56 -2.38 23.35
CA GLY A 61 4.02 -1.02 23.41
C GLY A 61 2.95 -0.83 24.48
N TYR A 62 2.03 -1.80 24.63
CA TYR A 62 0.99 -1.77 25.65
C TYR A 62 1.57 -1.81 27.07
N THR A 63 2.52 -2.73 27.31
CA THR A 63 3.15 -2.89 28.63
C THR A 63 3.92 -1.64 29.03
N ILE A 64 4.70 -1.08 28.11
CA ILE A 64 5.43 0.17 28.31
C ILE A 64 4.47 1.30 28.67
N LYS A 65 3.38 1.47 27.91
CA LYS A 65 2.41 2.53 28.15
C LYS A 65 1.69 2.37 29.49
N LEU A 66 1.35 1.13 29.86
CA LEU A 66 0.74 0.82 31.16
C LEU A 66 1.62 1.22 32.34
N VAL A 67 2.93 0.99 32.26
CA VAL A 67 3.88 1.34 33.33
C VAL A 67 4.08 2.86 33.43
N PHE A 68 4.04 3.57 32.31
CA PHE A 68 4.22 5.02 32.32
C PHE A 68 3.03 5.81 32.89
N ILE A 69 1.80 5.30 32.81
CA ILE A 69 0.61 5.96 33.39
C ILE A 69 0.73 6.20 34.91
N PRO A 70 1.00 5.18 35.76
CA PRO A 70 1.15 5.40 37.19
C PRO A 70 2.42 6.20 37.53
N ILE A 71 3.52 6.02 36.78
CA ILE A 71 4.75 6.79 36.97
C ILE A 71 4.49 8.29 36.74
N ASN A 72 3.80 8.63 35.65
CA ASN A 72 3.47 10.04 35.37
C ASN A 72 2.50 10.60 36.40
N ASN A 73 1.53 9.80 36.90
CA ASN A 73 0.61 10.24 37.95
C ASN A 73 1.31 10.50 39.29
N ILE A 74 2.35 9.74 39.66
CA ILE A 74 3.13 9.96 40.89
C ILE A 74 4.05 11.17 40.76
N ILE A 75 4.69 11.38 39.61
CA ILE A 75 5.63 12.50 39.39
C ILE A 75 4.89 13.82 39.22
N MET A 76 3.73 13.81 38.55
CA MET A 76 2.95 15.00 38.24
C MET A 76 1.93 15.34 39.35
N GLY A 77 1.68 14.40 40.26
CA GLY A 77 0.89 14.56 41.48
C GLY A 77 1.74 15.05 42.64
N SER A 78 2.24 16.27 42.53
CA SER A 78 2.76 17.13 43.62
C SER A 78 2.45 18.57 43.26
#